data_AF-A0A3M1KR44-F1
#
_entry.id   AF-A0A3M1KR44-F1
#
_cell.length_a   1.000
_cell.length_b   1.000
_cell.length_c   1.000
_cell.angle_alpha   90.00
_cell.angle_beta   90.00
_cell.angle_gamma   90.00
#
_symmetry.space_group_name_H-M   'P 1'
#
loop_
_entity.id
_entity.type
_entity.pdbx_description
1 polymer ?
#
loop_
_entity_poly.entity_id
_entity_poly.type
_entity_poly.pdbx_seq_one_letter_code
_entity_poly.pdbx_strand_id
1 'polypeptide(L)'
;MLILGFAALGIWACGSQDNEVRDKARQEVEANTPAPPANNPAATPATPAAPAASATGVVHHYICPNNCEGSGGDSQGVCPVCGTAYVHNQAFHNQQQPATQINPTQTPPTPSAEKNAAGEWHYVCSANCGGGAGAQGSCPLCGAPLTHNAAYHN
;
A
#
# COMPACT_ATOMS: atom_id res chain seq x y z
N MET A 1 -58.75 49.01 -9.95
CA MET A 1 -57.37 49.53 -9.97
C MET A 1 -56.48 48.54 -9.26
N LEU A 2 -55.42 48.17 -9.97
CA LEU A 2 -54.33 47.27 -9.66
C LEU A 2 -53.68 47.59 -8.29
N ILE A 3 -53.56 46.64 -7.37
CA ILE A 3 -52.48 46.66 -6.39
C ILE A 3 -51.81 45.27 -6.34
N LEU A 4 -50.57 45.30 -6.83
CA LEU A 4 -49.55 44.29 -6.94
C LEU A 4 -49.29 43.56 -5.60
N GLY A 5 -49.38 42.23 -5.62
CA GLY A 5 -48.84 41.37 -4.57
C GLY A 5 -47.33 41.24 -4.73
N PHE A 6 -46.57 41.91 -3.86
CA PHE A 6 -45.14 41.68 -3.71
C PHE A 6 -44.91 40.42 -2.87
N ALA A 7 -44.47 39.35 -3.53
CA ALA A 7 -43.89 38.18 -2.87
C ALA A 7 -42.51 38.55 -2.32
N ALA A 8 -42.37 38.61 -0.99
CA ALA A 8 -41.07 38.64 -0.35
C ALA A 8 -40.44 37.24 -0.44
N LEU A 9 -39.52 37.07 -1.38
CA LEU A 9 -38.60 35.93 -1.44
C LEU A 9 -37.62 36.05 -0.27
N GLY A 10 -37.91 35.32 0.82
CA GLY A 10 -36.99 35.13 1.92
C GLY A 10 -35.77 34.33 1.47
N ILE A 11 -34.62 35.00 1.46
CA ILE A 11 -33.30 34.41 1.27
C ILE A 11 -32.96 33.66 2.56
N TRP A 12 -33.07 32.32 2.57
CA TRP A 12 -32.56 31.52 3.67
C TRP A 12 -31.29 30.81 3.23
N ALA A 13 -30.19 31.19 3.86
CA ALA A 13 -28.85 30.65 3.65
C ALA A 13 -28.84 29.12 3.85
N CYS A 14 -28.22 28.41 2.91
CA CYS A 14 -27.88 26.99 3.08
C CYS A 14 -26.65 26.91 3.99
N GLY A 15 -26.76 26.31 5.18
CA GLY A 15 -25.57 26.10 6.03
C GLY A 15 -25.76 25.66 7.48
N SER A 16 -26.98 25.29 7.92
CA SER A 16 -27.20 24.93 9.34
C SER A 16 -27.84 23.55 9.58
N GLN A 17 -28.37 22.88 8.55
CA GLN A 17 -29.13 21.63 8.74
C GLN A 17 -28.26 20.36 8.75
N ASP A 18 -27.04 20.40 8.19
CA ASP A 18 -26.22 19.19 8.05
C ASP A 18 -25.60 18.71 9.37
N ASN A 19 -25.37 19.62 10.31
CA ASN A 19 -24.74 19.29 11.59
C ASN A 19 -25.68 18.53 12.52
N GLU A 20 -26.96 18.92 12.58
CA GLU A 20 -27.95 18.26 13.44
C GLU A 20 -28.29 16.84 12.95
N VAL A 21 -28.36 16.64 11.63
CA VAL A 21 -28.55 15.31 11.03
C VAL A 21 -27.35 14.40 11.33
N ARG A 22 -26.13 14.95 11.29
CA ARG A 22 -24.90 14.21 11.60
C ARG A 22 -24.79 13.84 13.09
N ASP A 23 -25.24 14.73 13.97
CA ASP A 23 -25.21 14.50 15.42
C ASP A 23 -26.29 13.51 15.86
N LYS A 24 -27.49 13.54 15.26
CA LYS A 24 -28.50 12.49 15.42
C LYS A 24 -28.02 11.13 14.92
N ALA A 25 -27.38 11.09 13.74
CA ALA A 25 -26.83 9.84 13.20
C ALA A 25 -25.75 9.24 14.10
N ARG A 26 -24.93 10.07 14.77
CA ARG A 26 -23.95 9.61 15.77
C ARG A 26 -24.61 9.06 17.02
N GLN A 27 -25.67 9.69 17.53
CA GLN A 27 -26.38 9.23 18.72
C GLN A 27 -27.09 7.88 18.52
N GLU A 28 -27.56 7.59 17.31
CA GLU A 28 -28.26 6.34 17.00
C GLU A 28 -27.31 5.14 16.82
N VAL A 29 -26.07 5.37 16.38
CA VAL A 29 -25.02 4.33 16.28
C VAL A 29 -24.54 3.88 17.67
N GLU A 30 -24.52 4.77 18.65
CA GLU A 30 -24.04 4.44 20.00
C GLU A 30 -25.07 3.64 20.83
N ALA A 31 -26.37 3.77 20.52
CA ALA A 31 -27.45 3.11 21.25
C ALA A 31 -27.75 1.66 20.79
N ASN A 32 -27.29 1.23 19.61
CA ASN A 32 -27.63 -0.08 19.02
C ASN A 32 -26.43 -0.96 18.69
N THR A 33 -25.22 -0.65 19.17
CA THR A 33 -24.05 -1.51 18.96
C THR A 33 -23.95 -2.53 20.11
N PRO A 34 -24.01 -3.85 19.84
CA PRO A 34 -23.70 -4.85 20.85
C PRO A 34 -22.28 -4.65 21.38
N ALA A 35 -22.11 -4.76 22.70
CA ALA A 35 -20.78 -4.71 23.32
C ALA A 35 -19.84 -5.72 22.62
N PRO A 36 -18.63 -5.30 22.22
CA PRO A 36 -17.69 -6.22 21.58
C PRO A 36 -17.34 -7.35 22.56
N PRO A 37 -17.20 -8.59 22.08
CA PRO A 37 -16.83 -9.70 22.96
C PRO A 37 -15.48 -9.40 23.61
N ALA A 38 -15.47 -9.38 24.94
CA ALA A 38 -14.25 -9.28 25.73
C ALA A 38 -13.46 -10.58 25.56
N ASN A 39 -12.52 -10.64 24.58
CA ASN A 39 -11.47 -11.67 24.44
C ASN A 39 -10.41 -11.25 23.39
N ASN A 40 -9.52 -10.34 23.76
CA ASN A 40 -8.06 -10.53 23.72
C ASN A 40 -7.41 -9.22 24.22
N PRO A 41 -6.30 -9.27 24.98
CA PRO A 41 -5.56 -8.06 25.28
C PRO A 41 -5.08 -7.48 23.95
N ALA A 42 -5.59 -6.30 23.60
CA ALA A 42 -4.91 -5.43 22.67
C ALA A 42 -3.48 -5.29 23.22
N ALA A 43 -2.51 -5.87 22.52
CA ALA A 43 -1.12 -5.73 22.88
C ALA A 43 -0.86 -4.23 22.96
N THR A 44 -0.49 -3.77 24.15
CA THR A 44 0.09 -2.46 24.39
C THR A 44 1.09 -2.17 23.27
N PRO A 45 1.10 -0.98 22.65
CA PRO A 45 2.19 -0.60 21.78
C PRO A 45 3.48 -0.74 22.57
N ALA A 46 4.20 -1.83 22.37
CA ALA A 46 5.50 -2.02 22.95
C ALA A 46 6.37 -0.91 22.36
N THR A 47 6.93 -0.09 23.24
CA THR A 47 8.08 0.77 22.96
C THR A 47 8.99 0.03 21.97
N PRO A 48 9.37 0.64 20.81
CA PRO A 48 10.20 -0.05 19.84
C PRO A 48 11.45 -0.61 20.51
N ALA A 49 11.48 -1.93 20.69
CA ALA A 49 12.72 -2.61 20.98
C ALA A 49 13.64 -2.36 19.79
N ALA A 50 14.90 -2.03 20.09
CA ALA A 50 15.93 -1.79 19.09
C ALA A 50 15.89 -2.87 18.00
N PRO A 51 16.13 -2.50 16.73
CA PRO A 51 15.97 -3.43 15.62
C PRO A 51 16.83 -4.67 15.86
N ALA A 52 16.17 -5.82 15.89
CA ALA A 52 16.80 -7.11 15.73
C ALA A 52 17.49 -7.12 14.37
N ALA A 53 18.79 -6.83 14.35
CA ALA A 53 19.59 -7.04 13.18
C ALA A 53 19.55 -8.54 12.87
N SER A 54 19.02 -8.88 11.69
CA SER A 54 19.22 -10.22 11.15
C SER A 54 20.72 -10.45 11.04
N ALA A 55 21.19 -11.65 11.41
CA ALA A 55 22.61 -12.00 11.45
C ALA A 55 23.33 -11.83 10.08
N THR A 56 22.57 -11.58 9.01
CA THR A 56 23.05 -11.35 7.64
C THR A 56 22.94 -9.90 7.15
N GLY A 57 22.50 -8.96 8.00
CA GLY A 57 22.26 -7.56 7.60
C GLY A 57 20.99 -7.36 6.75
N VAL A 58 20.20 -8.41 6.50
CA VAL A 58 18.94 -8.33 5.76
C VAL A 58 17.79 -8.00 6.71
N VAL A 59 17.02 -6.95 6.42
CA VAL A 59 15.79 -6.67 7.18
C VAL A 59 14.64 -7.49 6.60
N HIS A 60 14.05 -8.37 7.40
CA HIS A 60 12.89 -9.18 7.00
C HIS A 60 11.58 -8.41 7.20
N HIS A 61 10.57 -8.66 6.36
CA HIS A 61 9.24 -8.02 6.47
C HIS A 61 8.45 -8.51 7.69
N TYR A 62 8.61 -9.78 8.04
CA TYR A 62 8.06 -10.41 9.23
C TYR A 62 9.19 -10.99 10.08
N ILE A 63 9.17 -10.74 11.38
CA ILE A 63 10.24 -11.12 12.32
C ILE A 63 9.70 -11.92 13.51
N CYS A 64 10.55 -12.78 14.08
CA CYS A 64 10.23 -13.47 15.32
C CYS A 64 10.44 -12.52 16.52
N PRO A 65 9.42 -12.28 17.37
CA PRO A 65 9.57 -11.41 18.54
C PRO A 65 10.56 -11.97 19.59
N ASN A 66 10.84 -13.27 19.56
CA ASN A 66 11.80 -13.93 20.45
C ASN A 66 13.24 -13.92 19.90
N ASN A 67 13.48 -13.25 18.77
CA ASN A 67 14.81 -13.11 18.18
C ASN A 67 15.53 -14.43 17.88
N CYS A 68 14.76 -15.48 17.54
CA CYS A 68 15.34 -16.78 17.19
C CYS A 68 16.27 -16.65 15.99
N GLU A 69 17.45 -17.25 16.10
CA GLU A 69 18.46 -17.25 15.04
C GLU A 69 17.90 -17.83 13.73
N GLY A 70 18.19 -17.17 12.61
CA GLY A 70 17.72 -17.58 11.29
C GLY A 70 16.21 -17.49 11.06
N SER A 71 15.47 -16.80 11.94
CA SER A 71 14.02 -16.66 11.83
C SER A 71 13.58 -15.33 11.22
N GLY A 72 12.41 -15.33 10.57
CA GLY A 72 11.86 -14.20 9.82
C GLY A 72 11.47 -14.62 8.40
N GLY A 73 10.85 -13.72 7.64
CA GLY A 73 10.49 -13.98 6.25
C GLY A 73 9.70 -12.84 5.59
N ASP A 74 9.37 -13.05 4.31
CA ASP A 74 8.60 -12.10 3.49
C ASP A 74 7.08 -12.25 3.67
N SER A 75 6.65 -13.20 4.49
CA SER A 75 5.24 -13.53 4.69
C SER A 75 4.91 -13.78 6.16
N GLN A 76 3.64 -13.58 6.48
CA GLN A 76 3.07 -13.98 7.77
C GLN A 76 3.28 -15.47 7.99
N GLY A 77 3.44 -15.87 9.24
CA GLY A 77 3.68 -17.26 9.58
C GLY A 77 4.04 -17.44 11.04
N VAL A 78 4.56 -18.61 11.35
CA VAL A 78 4.99 -18.99 12.70
C VAL A 78 6.49 -19.27 12.67
N CYS A 79 7.20 -18.83 13.69
CA CYS A 79 8.61 -19.12 13.89
C CYS A 79 8.82 -20.64 14.03
N PRO A 80 9.62 -21.29 13.16
CA PRO A 80 9.87 -22.73 13.24
C PRO A 80 10.72 -23.12 14.46
N VAL A 81 11.42 -22.14 15.08
CA VAL A 81 12.29 -22.38 16.24
C VAL A 81 11.48 -22.39 17.55
N CYS A 82 10.53 -21.47 17.72
CA CYS A 82 9.82 -21.29 18.99
C CYS A 82 8.29 -21.38 18.89
N GLY A 83 7.73 -21.59 17.71
CA GLY A 83 6.29 -21.72 17.51
C GLY A 83 5.48 -20.43 17.70
N THR A 84 6.14 -19.28 17.88
CA THR A 84 5.47 -17.98 18.04
C THR A 84 5.18 -17.35 16.68
N ALA A 85 4.00 -16.73 16.52
CA ALA A 85 3.65 -16.02 15.31
C ALA A 85 4.64 -14.89 15.00
N TYR A 86 4.96 -14.70 13.72
CA TYR A 86 5.75 -13.56 13.30
C TYR A 86 4.98 -12.26 13.45
N VAL A 87 5.71 -11.20 13.81
CA VAL A 87 5.20 -9.84 13.88
C VAL A 87 5.68 -9.05 12.66
N HIS A 88 4.87 -8.09 12.23
CA HIS A 88 5.22 -7.19 11.14
C HIS A 88 6.39 -6.28 11.56
N ASN A 89 7.39 -6.17 10.70
CA ASN A 89 8.56 -5.36 10.94
C ASN A 89 8.42 -4.01 10.25
N GLN A 90 8.10 -2.97 11.02
CA GLN A 90 7.96 -1.61 10.49
C GLN A 90 9.27 -1.09 9.87
N ALA A 91 10.43 -1.53 10.36
CA ALA A 91 11.71 -1.10 9.82
C ALA A 91 11.90 -1.51 8.35
N PHE A 92 11.26 -2.60 7.90
CA PHE A 92 11.31 -3.05 6.51
C PHE A 92 10.84 -1.98 5.52
N HIS A 93 9.82 -1.20 5.89
CA HIS A 93 9.28 -0.13 5.03
C HIS A 93 10.02 1.20 5.17
N ASN A 94 10.81 1.36 6.24
CA ASN A 94 11.63 2.55 6.47
C ASN A 94 13.04 2.40 5.91
N GLN A 95 13.35 1.25 5.31
CA GLN A 95 14.58 1.09 4.54
C GLN A 95 14.36 1.83 3.22
N GLN A 96 15.08 2.95 3.02
CA GLN A 96 15.49 3.28 1.66
C GLN A 96 16.22 2.04 1.17
N GLN A 97 15.61 1.36 0.19
CA GLN A 97 16.11 0.13 -0.42
C GLN A 97 17.64 0.22 -0.42
N PRO A 98 18.35 -0.65 0.34
CA PRO A 98 19.80 -0.60 0.35
C PRO A 98 20.20 -0.59 -1.11
N ALA A 99 20.92 0.45 -1.53
CA ALA A 99 21.48 0.49 -2.87
C ALA A 99 22.18 -0.86 -3.03
N THR A 100 21.63 -1.71 -3.89
CA THR A 100 22.26 -2.98 -4.25
C THR A 100 23.71 -2.65 -4.45
N GLN A 101 24.58 -3.27 -3.65
CA GLN A 101 26.01 -3.15 -3.83
C GLN A 101 26.30 -3.54 -5.28
N ILE A 102 26.43 -2.52 -6.13
CA ILE A 102 26.86 -2.68 -7.50
C ILE A 102 28.28 -3.22 -7.38
N ASN A 103 28.43 -4.52 -7.61
CA ASN A 103 29.74 -5.06 -7.90
C ASN A 103 30.28 -4.22 -9.09
N PRO A 104 31.43 -3.52 -8.97
CA PRO A 104 31.88 -2.54 -9.98
C PRO A 104 32.36 -3.18 -11.29
N THR A 105 31.91 -4.40 -11.59
CA THR A 105 32.21 -5.16 -12.82
C THR A 105 30.95 -5.71 -13.50
N GLN A 106 29.75 -5.28 -13.11
CA GLN A 106 28.57 -5.50 -13.96
C GLN A 106 28.38 -4.27 -14.83
N THR A 107 28.95 -4.32 -16.04
CA THR A 107 28.43 -3.54 -17.15
C THR A 107 26.91 -3.78 -17.21
N PRO A 108 26.06 -2.74 -17.28
CA PRO A 108 24.63 -2.94 -17.46
C PRO A 108 24.41 -3.95 -18.59
N PRO A 109 23.56 -4.98 -18.41
CA PRO A 109 23.21 -5.82 -19.53
C PRO A 109 22.74 -4.89 -20.64
N THR A 110 23.26 -5.11 -21.86
CA THR A 110 22.83 -4.38 -23.05
C THR A 110 21.30 -4.28 -23.00
N PRO A 111 20.72 -3.07 -23.05
CA PRO A 111 19.27 -2.93 -23.04
C PRO A 111 18.72 -3.85 -24.11
N SER A 112 17.86 -4.80 -23.72
CA SER A 112 17.14 -5.60 -24.70
C SER A 112 16.37 -4.63 -25.59
N ALA A 113 16.19 -5.00 -26.86
CA ALA A 113 15.40 -4.20 -27.78
C ALA A 113 14.05 -3.85 -27.14
N GLU A 114 13.53 -2.67 -27.41
CA GLU A 114 12.25 -2.28 -26.79
C GLU A 114 11.11 -3.21 -27.22
N LYS A 115 11.21 -3.70 -28.47
CA LYS A 115 10.30 -4.66 -29.08
C LYS A 115 11.07 -5.82 -29.70
N ASN A 116 10.44 -7.00 -29.73
CA ASN A 116 10.94 -8.14 -30.48
C ASN A 116 10.68 -7.94 -32.00
N ALA A 117 11.14 -8.90 -32.82
CA ALA A 117 10.96 -8.84 -34.28
C ALA A 117 9.48 -8.87 -34.72
N ALA A 118 8.59 -9.37 -33.87
CA ALA A 118 7.14 -9.34 -34.08
C ALA A 118 6.49 -8.00 -33.68
N GLY A 119 7.27 -7.06 -33.13
CA GLY A 119 6.79 -5.74 -32.70
C GLY A 119 6.19 -5.74 -31.30
N GLU A 120 6.33 -6.81 -30.52
CA GLU A 120 5.81 -6.92 -29.17
C GLU A 120 6.76 -6.26 -28.17
N TRP A 121 6.23 -5.45 -27.26
CA TRP A 121 7.01 -4.81 -26.21
C TRP A 121 7.46 -5.81 -25.15
N HIS A 122 8.65 -5.61 -24.57
CA HIS A 122 9.10 -6.37 -23.40
C HIS A 122 8.27 -6.04 -22.15
N TYR A 123 7.92 -4.77 -21.98
CA TYR A 123 7.04 -4.30 -20.91
C TYR A 123 5.84 -3.56 -21.51
N VAL A 124 4.62 -3.99 -21.19
CA VAL A 124 3.35 -3.47 -21.72
C VAL A 124 2.57 -2.69 -20.67
N CYS A 125 1.84 -1.66 -21.11
CA CYS A 125 1.04 -0.84 -20.21
C CYS A 125 -0.12 -1.61 -19.58
N SER A 126 -0.20 -1.61 -18.25
CA SER A 126 -1.32 -2.19 -17.49
C SER A 126 -2.68 -1.52 -17.77
N ALA A 127 -2.68 -0.24 -18.16
CA ALA A 127 -3.88 0.48 -18.58
C ALA A 127 -4.28 0.21 -20.03
N ASN A 128 -3.59 -0.71 -20.71
CA ASN A 128 -3.89 -1.14 -22.08
C ASN A 128 -4.01 0.00 -23.10
N CYS A 129 -3.19 1.05 -22.97
CA CYS A 129 -3.20 2.20 -23.88
C CYS A 129 -2.41 1.97 -25.19
N GLY A 130 -1.93 0.75 -25.45
CA GLY A 130 -1.08 0.41 -26.60
C GLY A 130 0.41 0.78 -26.43
N GLY A 131 0.78 1.41 -25.31
CA GLY A 131 2.17 1.77 -24.99
C GLY A 131 2.95 0.65 -24.30
N GLY A 132 4.28 0.77 -24.34
CA GLY A 132 5.22 -0.12 -23.66
C GLY A 132 6.63 0.46 -23.60
N ALA A 133 7.57 -0.31 -23.09
CA ALA A 133 9.00 0.03 -23.08
C ALA A 133 9.89 -1.23 -23.07
N GLY A 134 11.19 -1.04 -23.31
CA GLY A 134 12.20 -2.10 -23.17
C GLY A 134 12.59 -2.44 -21.73
N ALA A 135 12.16 -1.62 -20.76
CA ALA A 135 12.49 -1.77 -19.34
C ALA A 135 11.28 -1.53 -18.43
N GLN A 136 11.40 -1.97 -17.18
CA GLN A 136 10.41 -1.72 -16.13
C GLN A 136 10.24 -0.21 -15.87
N GLY A 137 9.04 0.19 -15.44
CA GLY A 137 8.77 1.58 -15.06
C GLY A 137 7.33 2.01 -15.37
N SER A 138 7.14 3.30 -15.56
CA SER A 138 5.86 3.90 -15.94
C SER A 138 5.71 3.97 -17.46
N CYS A 139 4.47 3.80 -17.94
CA CYS A 139 4.15 3.92 -19.35
C CYS A 139 4.35 5.37 -19.82
N PRO A 140 5.14 5.62 -20.88
CA PRO A 140 5.40 6.98 -21.36
C PRO A 140 4.15 7.66 -21.95
N LEU A 141 3.12 6.89 -22.30
CA LEU A 141 1.88 7.44 -22.86
C LEU A 141 0.86 7.87 -21.80
N CYS A 142 0.80 7.20 -20.64
CA CYS A 142 -0.29 7.41 -19.68
C CYS A 142 0.13 7.37 -18.20
N GLY A 143 1.41 7.11 -17.91
CA GLY A 143 1.95 7.05 -16.54
C GLY A 143 1.62 5.77 -15.77
N ALA A 144 0.70 4.93 -16.24
CA ALA A 144 0.36 3.66 -15.60
C ALA A 144 1.57 2.70 -15.53
N PRO A 145 1.65 1.80 -14.55
CA PRO A 145 2.79 0.89 -14.42
C PRO A 145 2.88 -0.07 -15.61
N LEU A 146 4.10 -0.38 -16.03
CA LEU A 146 4.37 -1.37 -17.04
C LEU A 146 4.49 -2.78 -16.42
N THR A 147 3.86 -3.76 -17.06
CA THR A 147 3.92 -5.18 -16.69
C THR A 147 4.76 -5.96 -17.69
N HIS A 148 5.50 -6.96 -17.21
CA HIS A 148 6.32 -7.81 -18.07
C HIS A 148 5.44 -8.60 -19.07
N ASN A 149 5.81 -8.58 -20.35
CA ASN A 149 5.15 -9.34 -21.40
C ASN A 149 5.86 -10.67 -21.61
N ALA A 150 5.24 -11.77 -21.18
CA ALA A 150 5.80 -13.11 -21.38
C ALA A 150 5.93 -13.50 -22.87
N ALA A 151 5.10 -12.93 -23.77
CA ALA A 151 5.16 -13.25 -25.19
C ALA A 151 6.44 -12.76 -25.88
N TYR A 152 7.10 -11.74 -25.31
CA TYR A 152 8.30 -11.13 -25.85
C TYR A 152 9.45 -12.12 -26.12
N HIS A 153 9.50 -13.24 -25.35
CA HIS A 153 10.59 -14.22 -25.38
C HIS A 153 10.26 -15.51 -26.18
N ASN A 154 9.15 -15.56 -26.90
CA ASN A 154 8.74 -16.73 -27.70
C ASN A 154 9.23 -16.70 -29.15
#